data_AF-A0A7C2H038-F1
#
_entry.id   AF-A0A7C2H038-F1
#
_cell.length_a   1.000
_cell.length_b   1.000
_cell.length_c   1.000
_cell.angle_alpha   90.00
_cell.angle_beta   90.00
_cell.angle_gamma   90.00
#
_symmetry.space_group_name_H-M   'P 1'
#
loop_
_entity.id
_entity.type
_entity.pdbx_description
1 polymer ?
#
loop_
_entity_poly.entity_id
_entity_poly.type
_entity_poly.pdbx_seq_one_letter_code
_entity_poly.pdbx_strand_id
1 'polypeptide(L)'
;MMPHTYLVFVWHMHQPFYKDLATGEYQLPWTRMHALKDYYGMAAILDEFPKIRQTFNLVPSMLVQIEEYAEGRAADPFLRLALKPAEELTPPETEFILKYFFQANPGRVISRYPRYQELYEMWRAQHGDPAGLARRMGPDGLRDLQVLSQLAWFDEIFLETDAEVRALAARGRDYTLADQQLMGRKQQQICALVIPTYRRLAASGRIELSVTPFYHPILPLLCDSNIASVSQPGAPLPRRFRYPEDARVQMQSALDYARQKLGVEPAGMWPSEGGVSDEVLALGAELGVKWMATDNGVLGATLNR
;
A
#
# COMPACT_ATOMS: atom_id res chain seq x y z
N MET A 1 -35.36 -6.35 25.30
CA MET A 1 -33.99 -6.08 24.82
C MET A 1 -34.08 -5.05 23.72
N MET A 2 -33.25 -4.02 23.74
CA MET A 2 -33.12 -3.15 22.57
C MET A 2 -32.43 -3.95 21.45
N PRO A 3 -32.85 -3.83 20.19
CA PRO A 3 -32.16 -4.49 19.09
C PRO A 3 -30.73 -3.96 18.99
N HIS A 4 -29.77 -4.87 18.87
CA HIS A 4 -28.37 -4.55 18.66
C HIS A 4 -28.01 -4.79 17.20
N THR A 5 -27.39 -3.81 16.55
CA THR A 5 -26.77 -3.97 15.23
C THR A 5 -25.29 -4.27 15.44
N TYR A 6 -24.82 -5.39 14.90
CA TYR A 6 -23.39 -5.69 14.83
C TYR A 6 -22.82 -5.07 13.55
N LEU A 7 -21.81 -4.22 13.71
CA LEU A 7 -21.11 -3.57 12.60
C LEU A 7 -19.69 -4.11 12.52
N VAL A 8 -19.33 -4.62 11.35
CA VAL A 8 -17.99 -5.16 11.07
C VAL A 8 -17.38 -4.36 9.92
N PHE A 9 -16.31 -3.63 10.23
CA PHE A 9 -15.46 -3.02 9.21
C PHE A 9 -14.33 -3.99 8.85
N VAL A 10 -14.19 -4.27 7.55
CA VAL A 10 -13.07 -5.05 7.00
C VAL A 10 -12.27 -4.13 6.08
N TRP A 11 -11.09 -3.73 6.53
CA TRP A 11 -10.19 -2.89 5.74
C TRP A 11 -9.27 -3.76 4.89
N HIS A 12 -9.45 -3.74 3.57
CA HIS A 12 -8.59 -4.47 2.64
C HIS A 12 -7.37 -3.63 2.25
N MET A 13 -6.20 -3.97 2.81
CA MET A 13 -4.94 -3.30 2.53
C MET A 13 -4.20 -4.03 1.40
N HIS A 14 -4.19 -3.41 0.23
CA HIS A 14 -3.57 -3.98 -0.95
C HIS A 14 -2.74 -2.95 -1.73
N GLN A 15 -1.59 -3.40 -2.22
CA GLN A 15 -0.88 -2.86 -3.36
C GLN A 15 -0.36 -4.02 -4.22
N PRO A 16 -0.26 -3.85 -5.54
CA PRO A 16 0.43 -4.79 -6.41
C PRO A 16 1.87 -5.07 -5.96
N PHE A 17 2.40 -6.20 -6.42
CA PHE A 17 3.82 -6.50 -6.28
C PHE A 17 4.61 -5.72 -7.35
N TYR A 18 5.26 -4.63 -6.96
CA TYR A 18 5.91 -3.70 -7.90
C TYR A 18 7.37 -4.03 -8.22
N LYS A 19 7.96 -5.00 -7.51
CA LYS A 19 9.35 -5.40 -7.74
C LYS A 19 9.44 -6.23 -9.00
N ASP A 20 10.21 -5.74 -9.97
CA ASP A 20 10.62 -6.56 -11.10
C ASP A 20 11.66 -7.58 -10.61
N LEU A 21 11.33 -8.86 -10.72
CA LEU A 21 12.19 -9.95 -10.26
C LEU A 21 13.42 -10.15 -11.14
N ALA A 22 13.42 -9.64 -12.39
CA ALA A 22 14.57 -9.74 -13.28
C ALA A 22 15.67 -8.73 -12.91
N THR A 23 15.28 -7.49 -12.60
CA THR A 23 16.21 -6.42 -12.22
C THR A 23 16.42 -6.29 -10.72
N GLY A 24 15.45 -6.72 -9.92
CA GLY A 24 15.40 -6.50 -8.48
C GLY A 24 14.95 -5.09 -8.09
N GLU A 25 14.54 -4.25 -9.05
CA GLU A 25 14.12 -2.87 -8.81
C GLU A 25 12.60 -2.72 -8.71
N TYR A 26 12.15 -1.83 -7.82
CA TYR A 26 10.76 -1.41 -7.71
C TYR A 26 10.38 -0.48 -8.87
N GLN A 27 9.31 -0.83 -9.58
CA GLN A 27 8.83 -0.04 -10.72
C GLN A 27 7.96 1.15 -10.30
N LEU A 28 7.35 1.10 -9.12
CA LEU A 28 6.50 2.16 -8.56
C LEU A 28 6.66 2.24 -7.03
N PRO A 29 6.53 3.43 -6.43
CA PRO A 29 6.81 3.64 -5.01
C PRO A 29 5.60 3.39 -4.11
N TRP A 30 4.43 3.03 -4.66
CA TRP A 30 3.15 3.15 -3.97
C TRP A 30 3.06 2.34 -2.69
N THR A 31 3.64 1.13 -2.63
CA THR A 31 3.68 0.35 -1.39
C THR A 31 4.39 1.09 -0.26
N ARG A 32 5.51 1.77 -0.56
CA ARG A 32 6.20 2.65 0.41
C ARG A 32 5.36 3.87 0.74
N MET A 33 4.85 4.59 -0.25
CA MET A 33 4.10 5.84 -0.02
C MET A 33 2.85 5.59 0.86
N HIS A 34 2.12 4.51 0.63
CA HIS A 34 0.98 4.13 1.45
C HIS A 34 1.38 3.56 2.82
N ALA A 35 2.57 2.98 2.98
CA ALA A 35 3.08 2.60 4.30
C ALA A 35 3.38 3.82 5.19
N LEU A 36 3.81 4.94 4.60
CA LEU A 36 4.06 6.21 5.32
C LEU A 36 2.77 6.87 5.82
N LYS A 37 1.65 6.55 5.15
CA LYS A 37 0.35 7.19 5.36
C LYS A 37 -0.64 6.24 6.04
N ASP A 38 -1.08 5.20 5.34
CA ASP A 38 -2.32 4.52 5.66
C ASP A 38 -2.11 3.29 6.57
N TYR A 39 -1.07 2.48 6.32
CA TYR A 39 -0.98 1.15 6.96
C TYR A 39 -0.66 1.19 8.46
N TYR A 40 0.17 2.13 8.91
CA TYR A 40 0.45 2.29 10.33
C TYR A 40 -0.66 3.09 11.03
N GLY A 41 -0.96 4.30 10.54
CA GLY A 41 -1.86 5.25 11.19
C GLY A 41 -3.26 4.69 11.44
N MET A 42 -3.85 4.02 10.44
CA MET A 42 -5.19 3.42 10.56
C MET A 42 -5.29 2.34 11.62
N ALA A 43 -4.20 1.62 11.90
CA ALA A 43 -4.16 0.62 12.95
C ALA A 43 -3.84 1.27 14.31
N ALA A 44 -2.86 2.17 14.35
CA ALA A 44 -2.38 2.82 15.57
C ALA A 44 -3.47 3.67 16.26
N ILE A 45 -4.34 4.34 15.50
CA ILE A 45 -5.44 5.15 16.04
C ILE A 45 -6.37 4.35 16.97
N LEU A 46 -6.41 3.01 16.87
CA LEU A 46 -7.19 2.16 17.77
C LEU A 46 -6.73 2.16 19.23
N ASP A 47 -5.50 2.61 19.51
CA ASP A 47 -5.03 2.81 20.87
C ASP A 47 -5.84 3.91 21.58
N GLU A 48 -6.32 4.92 20.86
CA GLU A 48 -7.18 5.98 21.40
C GLU A 48 -8.63 5.52 21.65
N PHE A 49 -9.07 4.46 20.97
CA PHE A 49 -10.44 3.96 21.02
C PHE A 49 -10.54 2.53 21.56
N PRO A 50 -10.25 2.27 22.86
CA PRO A 50 -10.01 0.92 23.38
C PRO A 50 -11.17 -0.08 23.26
N LYS A 51 -12.39 0.44 23.11
CA LYS A 51 -13.62 -0.34 22.99
C LYS A 51 -13.94 -0.75 21.56
N ILE A 52 -13.33 -0.11 20.56
CA ILE A 52 -13.55 -0.41 19.15
C ILE A 52 -12.68 -1.60 18.75
N ARG A 53 -13.28 -2.53 18.01
CA ARG A 53 -12.62 -3.66 17.36
C ARG A 53 -12.80 -3.51 15.86
N GLN A 54 -11.78 -3.88 15.10
CA GLN A 54 -11.79 -3.79 13.64
C GLN A 54 -11.16 -5.05 13.03
N THR A 55 -11.48 -5.32 11.78
CA THR A 55 -10.85 -6.39 11.00
C THR A 55 -9.98 -5.75 9.93
N PHE A 56 -8.72 -6.15 9.85
CA PHE A 56 -7.82 -5.77 8.78
C PHE A 56 -7.48 -6.98 7.94
N ASN A 57 -7.62 -6.85 6.65
CA ASN A 57 -7.13 -7.80 5.69
C ASN A 57 -5.80 -7.29 5.11
N LEU A 58 -4.75 -8.11 5.18
CA LEU A 58 -3.42 -7.76 4.70
C LEU A 58 -2.99 -8.69 3.58
N VAL A 59 -2.62 -8.12 2.43
CA VAL A 59 -2.08 -8.88 1.29
C VAL A 59 -0.60 -9.19 1.54
N PRO A 60 -0.17 -10.47 1.56
CA PRO A 60 1.22 -10.83 1.88
C PRO A 60 2.26 -10.21 0.93
N SER A 61 2.01 -10.19 -0.38
CA SER A 61 2.93 -9.59 -1.35
C SER A 61 3.14 -8.08 -1.13
N MET A 62 2.18 -7.37 -0.55
CA MET A 62 2.37 -5.98 -0.13
C MET A 62 3.31 -5.91 1.09
N LEU A 63 3.10 -6.77 2.09
CA LEU A 63 3.91 -6.78 3.31
C LEU A 63 5.37 -7.15 3.04
N VAL A 64 5.65 -8.08 2.13
CA VAL A 64 7.02 -8.42 1.69
C VAL A 64 7.78 -7.19 1.19
N GLN A 65 7.11 -6.31 0.46
CA GLN A 65 7.75 -5.08 -0.05
C GLN A 65 8.03 -4.10 1.10
N ILE A 66 7.08 -3.94 2.02
CA ILE A 66 7.25 -3.08 3.21
C ILE A 66 8.43 -3.56 4.06
N GLU A 67 8.62 -4.88 4.22
CA GLU A 67 9.78 -5.45 4.91
C GLU A 67 11.10 -5.04 4.25
N GLU A 68 11.20 -5.09 2.91
CA GLU A 68 12.42 -4.66 2.22
C GLU A 68 12.74 -3.17 2.42
N TYR A 69 11.71 -2.31 2.47
CA TYR A 69 11.90 -0.90 2.80
C TYR A 69 12.33 -0.70 4.25
N ALA A 70 11.69 -1.39 5.20
CA ALA A 70 12.02 -1.34 6.62
C ALA A 70 13.47 -1.78 6.89
N GLU A 71 13.95 -2.80 6.17
CA GLU A 71 15.29 -3.34 6.27
C GLU A 71 16.34 -2.55 5.47
N GLY A 72 15.92 -1.55 4.68
CA GLY A 72 16.82 -0.76 3.83
C GLY A 72 17.40 -1.55 2.64
N ARG A 73 16.74 -2.65 2.24
CA ARG A 73 17.15 -3.52 1.12
C ARG A 73 16.41 -3.21 -0.19
N ALA A 74 15.37 -2.38 -0.15
CA ALA A 74 14.59 -2.04 -1.32
C ALA A 74 15.40 -1.20 -2.33
N ALA A 75 15.48 -1.67 -3.58
CA ALA A 75 16.02 -0.90 -4.70
C ALA A 75 14.89 -0.12 -5.38
N ASP A 76 14.69 1.13 -4.95
CA ASP A 76 13.61 2.01 -5.43
C ASP A 76 14.23 3.24 -6.12
N PRO A 77 14.14 3.37 -7.46
CA PRO A 77 14.62 4.54 -8.19
C PRO A 77 13.98 5.86 -7.73
N PHE A 78 12.73 5.85 -7.26
CA PHE A 78 12.06 7.04 -6.74
C PHE A 78 12.67 7.47 -5.41
N LEU A 79 12.88 6.54 -4.48
CA LEU A 79 13.53 6.84 -3.20
C LEU A 79 14.98 7.26 -3.41
N ARG A 80 15.71 6.55 -4.29
CA ARG A 80 17.10 6.91 -4.64
C ARG A 80 17.19 8.35 -5.14
N LEU A 81 16.29 8.75 -6.04
CA LEU A 81 16.25 10.12 -6.55
C LEU A 81 15.69 11.13 -5.55
N ALA A 82 14.86 10.72 -4.58
CA ALA A 82 14.45 11.60 -3.49
C ALA A 82 15.58 11.87 -2.48
N LEU A 83 16.60 10.99 -2.42
CA LEU A 83 17.73 11.11 -1.49
C LEU A 83 19.05 11.56 -2.14
N LYS A 84 19.13 11.58 -3.47
CA LYS A 84 20.31 12.07 -4.19
C LYS A 84 20.47 13.58 -3.98
N PRO A 85 21.69 14.09 -3.68
CA PRO A 85 21.93 15.53 -3.65
C PRO A 85 21.44 16.21 -4.94
N ALA A 86 20.68 17.29 -4.82
CA ALA A 86 20.03 17.95 -5.95
C ALA A 86 21.06 18.49 -6.96
N GLU A 87 22.24 18.87 -6.48
CA GLU A 87 23.38 19.35 -7.24
C GLU A 87 23.98 18.28 -8.17
N GLU A 88 23.76 17.01 -7.85
CA GLU A 88 24.31 15.86 -8.58
C GLU A 88 23.27 15.21 -9.52
N LEU A 89 22.05 15.75 -9.59
CA LEU A 89 21.02 15.26 -10.49
C LEU A 89 21.45 15.47 -11.94
N THR A 90 21.46 14.39 -12.71
CA THR A 90 21.66 14.46 -14.15
C THR A 90 20.39 15.00 -14.84
N PRO A 91 20.48 15.47 -16.10
CA PRO A 91 19.28 15.92 -16.82
C PRO A 91 18.17 14.87 -16.90
N PRO A 92 18.44 13.57 -17.21
CA PRO A 92 17.39 12.54 -17.21
C PRO A 92 16.77 12.29 -15.83
N GLU A 93 17.57 12.35 -14.75
CA GLU A 93 17.06 12.18 -13.38
C GLU A 93 16.22 13.38 -12.93
N THR A 94 16.60 14.58 -13.38
CA THR A 94 15.82 15.80 -13.14
C THR A 94 14.47 15.72 -13.85
N GLU A 95 14.46 15.30 -15.11
CA GLU A 95 13.22 15.06 -15.85
C GLU A 95 12.34 14.01 -15.17
N PHE A 96 12.95 12.94 -14.65
CA PHE A 96 12.25 11.91 -13.89
C PHE A 96 11.53 12.51 -12.66
N ILE A 97 12.24 13.25 -11.79
CA ILE A 97 11.60 13.80 -10.60
C ILE A 97 10.52 14.82 -10.96
N LEU A 98 10.74 15.65 -11.99
CA LEU A 98 9.73 16.61 -12.47
C LEU A 98 8.50 15.91 -13.06
N LYS A 99 8.64 14.71 -13.60
CA LYS A 99 7.52 13.91 -14.12
C LYS A 99 6.72 13.24 -13.00
N TYR A 100 7.39 12.74 -11.97
CA TYR A 100 6.75 11.83 -10.99
C TYR A 100 6.50 12.46 -9.62
N PHE A 101 7.25 13.48 -9.20
CA PHE A 101 7.16 14.00 -7.83
C PHE A 101 5.97 14.95 -7.61
N PHE A 102 5.11 15.14 -8.61
CA PHE A 102 3.85 15.89 -8.52
C PHE A 102 2.60 15.00 -8.64
N GLN A 103 2.74 13.67 -8.50
CA GLN A 103 1.61 12.72 -8.63
C GLN A 103 0.68 12.66 -7.41
N ALA A 104 0.97 13.41 -6.34
CA ALA A 104 0.07 13.56 -5.21
C ALA A 104 -1.16 14.42 -5.56
N ASN A 105 -2.26 14.24 -4.84
CA ASN A 105 -3.47 15.03 -5.09
C ASN A 105 -3.22 16.54 -4.89
N PRO A 106 -3.45 17.41 -5.89
CA PRO A 106 -3.12 18.83 -5.78
C PRO A 106 -3.90 19.55 -4.67
N GLY A 107 -5.20 19.27 -4.56
CA GLY A 107 -6.10 19.99 -3.65
C GLY A 107 -6.02 19.55 -2.18
N ARG A 108 -5.59 18.31 -1.91
CA ARG A 108 -5.58 17.73 -0.56
C ARG A 108 -4.20 17.45 -0.01
N VAL A 109 -3.20 17.22 -0.87
CA VAL A 109 -1.87 16.79 -0.45
C VAL A 109 -0.83 17.86 -0.79
N ILE A 110 -0.76 18.32 -2.04
CA ILE A 110 0.22 19.34 -2.46
C ILE A 110 -0.06 20.68 -1.76
N SER A 111 -1.32 21.13 -1.79
CA SER A 111 -1.76 22.41 -1.21
C SER A 111 -1.52 22.56 0.30
N ARG A 112 -1.25 21.46 1.02
CA ARG A 112 -0.91 21.49 2.46
C ARG A 112 0.39 22.24 2.73
N TYR A 113 1.31 22.26 1.76
CA TYR A 113 2.63 22.86 1.90
C TYR A 113 2.77 24.02 0.90
N PRO A 114 2.83 25.28 1.36
CA PRO A 114 2.86 26.44 0.46
C PRO A 114 3.98 26.39 -0.59
N ARG A 115 5.17 25.92 -0.20
CA ARG A 115 6.30 25.76 -1.12
C ARG A 115 6.06 24.65 -2.15
N TYR A 116 5.40 23.56 -1.78
CA TYR A 116 5.11 22.47 -2.71
C TYR A 116 4.07 22.92 -3.75
N GLN A 117 3.06 23.68 -3.31
CA GLN A 117 2.08 24.33 -4.17
C GLN A 117 2.74 25.30 -5.17
N GLU A 118 3.68 26.13 -4.71
CA GLU A 118 4.46 27.03 -5.58
C GLU A 118 5.22 26.25 -6.67
N LEU A 119 5.93 25.19 -6.28
CA LEU A 119 6.67 24.33 -7.21
C LEU A 119 5.74 23.63 -8.22
N TYR A 120 4.56 23.21 -7.76
CA TYR A 120 3.54 22.61 -8.61
C TYR A 120 2.98 23.61 -9.64
N GLU A 121 2.76 24.86 -9.24
CA GLU A 121 2.32 25.94 -10.16
C GLU A 121 3.39 26.25 -11.21
N MET A 122 4.67 26.30 -10.81
CA MET A 122 5.79 26.42 -11.75
C MET A 122 5.82 25.26 -12.75
N TRP A 123 5.58 24.03 -12.26
CA TRP A 123 5.52 22.83 -13.09
C TRP A 123 4.36 22.86 -14.08
N ARG A 124 3.16 23.29 -13.64
CA ARG A 124 2.00 23.49 -14.51
C ARG A 124 2.25 24.53 -15.60
N ALA A 125 3.03 25.56 -15.29
CA ALA A 125 3.39 26.64 -16.21
C ALA A 125 4.61 26.35 -17.10
N GLN A 126 5.20 25.15 -17.06
CA GLN A 126 6.43 24.86 -17.82
C GLN A 126 6.23 24.66 -19.32
N HIS A 127 4.98 24.43 -19.79
CA HIS A 127 4.63 24.24 -21.21
C HIS A 127 5.51 23.22 -21.97
N GLY A 128 5.91 22.13 -21.31
CA GLY A 128 6.76 21.09 -21.92
C GLY A 128 8.26 21.36 -21.92
N ASP A 129 8.75 22.34 -21.15
CA ASP A 129 10.17 22.66 -20.97
C ASP A 129 10.68 22.27 -19.55
N PRO A 130 10.93 20.98 -19.28
CA PRO A 130 11.46 20.53 -17.99
C PRO A 130 12.88 21.06 -17.72
N ALA A 131 13.68 21.27 -18.76
CA ALA A 131 15.04 21.80 -18.61
C ALA A 131 15.03 23.26 -18.16
N GLY A 132 14.15 24.09 -18.73
CA GLY A 132 13.94 25.46 -18.29
C GLY A 132 13.32 25.55 -16.90
N LEU A 133 12.38 24.66 -16.56
CA LEU A 133 11.86 24.57 -15.20
C LEU A 133 12.97 24.25 -14.18
N ALA A 134 13.80 23.25 -14.47
CA ALA A 134 14.92 22.88 -13.62
C ALA A 134 15.89 24.05 -13.39
N ARG A 135 16.25 24.80 -14.45
CA ARG A 135 17.09 26.00 -14.32
C ARG A 135 16.46 27.08 -13.45
N ARG A 136 15.13 27.27 -13.53
CA ARG A 136 14.40 28.24 -12.69
C ARG A 136 14.32 27.82 -11.23
N MET A 137 14.13 26.53 -10.96
CA MET A 137 14.10 25.97 -9.60
C MET A 137 15.50 26.00 -8.95
N GLY A 138 16.54 25.72 -9.74
CA GLY A 138 17.89 25.51 -9.22
C GLY A 138 17.98 24.30 -8.28
N PRO A 139 19.19 23.99 -7.76
CA PRO A 139 19.37 22.87 -6.85
C PRO A 139 18.51 22.96 -5.58
N ASP A 140 18.34 24.14 -5.01
CA ASP A 140 17.54 24.31 -3.79
C ASP A 140 16.05 24.06 -4.02
N GLY A 141 15.48 24.55 -5.13
CA GLY A 141 14.09 24.26 -5.49
C GLY A 141 13.84 22.79 -5.82
N LEU A 142 14.82 22.12 -6.45
CA LEU A 142 14.76 20.68 -6.69
C LEU A 142 14.86 19.89 -5.36
N ARG A 143 15.69 20.34 -4.41
CA ARG A 143 15.77 19.72 -3.08
C ARG A 143 14.48 19.88 -2.29
N ASP A 144 13.86 21.05 -2.36
CA ASP A 144 12.53 21.28 -1.79
C ASP A 144 11.50 20.32 -2.37
N LEU A 145 11.50 20.12 -3.70
CA LEU A 145 10.63 19.15 -4.36
C LEU A 145 10.92 17.71 -3.88
N GLN A 146 12.19 17.33 -3.81
CA GLN A 146 12.60 16.00 -3.32
C GLN A 146 12.10 15.74 -1.90
N VAL A 147 12.17 16.71 -0.99
CA VAL A 147 11.71 16.53 0.40
C VAL A 147 10.18 16.57 0.49
N LEU A 148 9.55 17.60 -0.07
CA LEU A 148 8.10 17.84 0.08
C LEU A 148 7.26 16.75 -0.62
N SER A 149 7.71 16.24 -1.77
CA SER A 149 7.02 15.16 -2.47
C SER A 149 6.94 13.85 -1.66
N GLN A 150 7.85 13.65 -0.71
CA GLN A 150 7.86 12.50 0.19
C GLN A 150 7.15 12.81 1.51
N LEU A 151 7.50 13.95 2.14
CA LEU A 151 6.94 14.38 3.42
C LEU A 151 5.42 14.54 3.37
N ALA A 152 4.86 14.93 2.22
CA ALA A 152 3.42 15.06 2.06
C ALA A 152 2.63 13.76 2.20
N TRP A 153 3.31 12.60 2.23
CA TRP A 153 2.71 11.29 2.47
C TRP A 153 2.87 10.80 3.90
N PHE A 154 3.53 11.55 4.78
CA PHE A 154 3.63 11.15 6.18
C PHE A 154 2.27 11.35 6.84
N ASP A 155 1.79 10.30 7.51
CA ASP A 155 0.53 10.36 8.26
C ASP A 155 0.53 11.47 9.31
N GLU A 156 -0.64 12.05 9.59
CA GLU A 156 -0.82 13.09 10.60
C GLU A 156 -0.27 12.68 11.97
N ILE A 157 -0.35 11.40 12.34
CA ILE A 157 0.18 10.91 13.62
C ILE A 157 1.67 11.25 13.80
N PHE A 158 2.46 11.22 12.73
CA PHE A 158 3.90 11.53 12.80
C PHE A 158 4.15 13.03 12.84
N LEU A 159 3.30 13.84 12.20
CA LEU A 159 3.36 15.31 12.31
C LEU A 159 3.05 15.77 13.75
N GLU A 160 2.22 15.02 14.47
CA GLU A 160 1.83 15.32 15.85
C GLU A 160 2.81 14.75 16.88
N THR A 161 3.27 13.51 16.70
CA THR A 161 4.00 12.77 17.74
C THR A 161 5.52 12.73 17.56
N ASP A 162 6.04 12.87 16.34
CA ASP A 162 7.48 12.82 16.06
C ASP A 162 8.06 14.24 15.92
N ALA A 163 8.93 14.61 16.87
CA ALA A 163 9.51 15.95 16.92
C ALA A 163 10.39 16.30 15.72
N GLU A 164 11.10 15.33 15.15
CA GLU A 164 11.95 15.54 13.98
C GLU A 164 11.12 15.71 12.71
N VAL A 165 10.08 14.90 12.54
CA VAL A 165 9.12 15.02 11.42
C VAL A 165 8.38 16.36 11.49
N ARG A 166 7.92 16.75 12.68
CA ARG A 166 7.26 18.04 12.89
C ARG A 166 8.19 19.22 12.58
N ALA A 167 9.44 19.16 13.01
CA ALA A 167 10.44 20.19 12.70
C ALA A 167 10.72 20.26 11.19
N LEU A 168 10.82 19.12 10.52
CA LEU A 168 10.98 19.04 9.07
C LEU A 168 9.78 19.68 8.35
N ALA A 169 8.55 19.35 8.73
CA ALA A 169 7.35 19.96 8.15
C ALA A 169 7.24 21.47 8.41
N ALA A 170 7.60 21.92 9.61
CA ALA A 170 7.57 23.34 9.99
C ALA A 170 8.59 24.19 9.22
N ARG A 171 9.71 23.60 8.80
CA ARG A 171 10.70 24.29 7.95
C ARG A 171 10.07 24.76 6.63
N GLY A 172 9.30 23.88 5.98
CA GLY A 172 8.46 24.21 4.82
C GLY A 172 9.19 24.53 3.50
N ARG A 173 10.43 25.00 3.52
CA ARG A 173 11.26 25.38 2.37
C ARG A 173 12.74 25.42 2.72
N ASP A 174 13.60 25.63 1.72
CA ASP A 174 15.05 25.80 1.89
C ASP A 174 15.65 24.61 2.67
N TYR A 175 15.24 23.41 2.28
CA TYR A 175 15.72 22.18 2.89
C TYR A 175 17.21 22.00 2.61
N THR A 176 17.91 21.39 3.57
CA THR A 176 19.33 21.05 3.47
C THR A 176 19.51 19.58 3.10
N LEU A 177 20.74 19.18 2.75
CA LEU A 177 21.08 17.77 2.57
C LEU A 177 20.81 16.95 3.85
N ALA A 178 21.01 17.53 5.03
CA ALA A 178 20.71 16.86 6.30
C ALA A 178 19.22 16.62 6.49
N ASP A 179 18.37 17.57 6.08
CA ASP A 179 16.90 17.42 6.10
C ASP A 179 16.45 16.31 5.13
N GLN A 180 17.04 16.25 3.94
CA GLN A 180 16.78 15.19 2.96
C GLN A 180 17.17 13.80 3.50
N GLN A 181 18.33 13.69 4.15
CA GLN A 181 18.77 12.46 4.81
C GLN A 181 17.85 12.08 5.98
N LEU A 182 17.42 13.06 6.79
CA LEU A 182 16.46 12.84 7.88
C LEU A 182 15.13 12.29 7.35
N MET A 183 14.59 12.91 6.29
CA MET A 183 13.39 12.46 5.59
C MET A 183 13.52 10.98 5.17
N GLY A 184 14.63 10.60 4.55
CA GLY A 184 14.89 9.20 4.18
C GLY A 184 14.92 8.24 5.36
N ARG A 185 15.64 8.59 6.44
CA ARG A 185 15.70 7.77 7.66
C ARG A 185 14.33 7.57 8.29
N LYS A 186 13.50 8.63 8.33
CA LYS A 186 12.15 8.54 8.89
C LYS A 186 11.25 7.63 8.07
N GLN A 187 11.37 7.63 6.75
CA GLN A 187 10.60 6.68 5.93
C GLN A 187 10.90 5.23 6.27
N GLN A 188 12.18 4.86 6.38
CA GLN A 188 12.57 3.51 6.77
C GLN A 188 12.04 3.15 8.17
N GLN A 189 12.17 4.06 9.13
CA GLN A 189 11.65 3.88 10.49
C GLN A 189 10.13 3.65 10.49
N ILE A 190 9.38 4.44 9.72
CA ILE A 190 7.92 4.32 9.62
C ILE A 190 7.52 2.98 9.00
N CYS A 191 8.15 2.58 7.89
CA CYS A 191 7.90 1.25 7.30
C CYS A 191 8.14 0.12 8.31
N ALA A 192 9.16 0.25 9.17
CA ALA A 192 9.47 -0.73 10.20
C ALA A 192 8.41 -0.83 11.32
N LEU A 193 7.49 0.13 11.44
CA LEU A 193 6.42 0.11 12.45
C LEU A 193 5.18 -0.69 12.01
N VAL A 194 4.98 -0.90 10.70
CA VAL A 194 3.73 -1.44 10.14
C VAL A 194 3.43 -2.84 10.68
N ILE A 195 4.30 -3.81 10.38
CA ILE A 195 4.08 -5.22 10.80
C ILE A 195 4.03 -5.35 12.33
N PRO A 196 4.97 -4.80 13.13
CA PRO A 196 4.91 -4.89 14.59
C PRO A 196 3.61 -4.34 15.19
N THR A 197 3.05 -3.27 14.64
CA THR A 197 1.79 -2.69 15.10
C THR A 197 0.63 -3.65 14.90
N TYR A 198 0.48 -4.23 13.70
CA TYR A 198 -0.55 -5.22 13.43
C TYR A 198 -0.40 -6.46 14.34
N ARG A 199 0.83 -6.94 14.56
CA ARG A 199 1.10 -8.05 15.50
C ARG A 199 0.61 -7.74 16.91
N ARG A 200 0.99 -6.58 17.45
CA ARG A 200 0.63 -6.14 18.81
C ARG A 200 -0.88 -6.03 18.97
N LEU A 201 -1.56 -5.40 18.00
CA LEU A 201 -3.01 -5.20 18.06
C LEU A 201 -3.77 -6.52 17.90
N ALA A 202 -3.29 -7.45 17.08
CA ALA A 202 -3.89 -8.77 16.96
C ALA A 202 -3.69 -9.60 18.24
N ALA A 203 -2.48 -9.61 18.80
CA ALA A 203 -2.17 -10.34 20.04
C ALA A 203 -2.97 -9.84 21.26
N SER A 204 -3.32 -8.56 21.29
CA SER A 204 -4.19 -7.97 22.33
C SER A 204 -5.69 -8.13 22.03
N GLY A 205 -6.06 -8.81 20.94
CA GLY A 205 -7.44 -9.01 20.50
C GLY A 205 -8.14 -7.71 20.07
N ARG A 206 -7.40 -6.63 19.83
CA ARG A 206 -7.94 -5.33 19.41
C ARG A 206 -8.38 -5.33 17.95
N ILE A 207 -7.72 -6.13 17.14
CA ILE A 207 -8.10 -6.38 15.75
C ILE A 207 -8.16 -7.87 15.47
N GLU A 208 -8.96 -8.24 14.49
CA GLU A 208 -8.80 -9.49 13.76
C GLU A 208 -7.94 -9.23 12.52
N LEU A 209 -7.04 -10.17 12.22
CA LEU A 209 -6.29 -10.19 10.97
C LEU A 209 -6.82 -11.29 10.06
N SER A 210 -7.19 -10.93 8.84
CA SER A 210 -7.39 -11.85 7.72
C SER A 210 -6.30 -11.64 6.68
N VAL A 211 -6.15 -12.60 5.77
CA VAL A 211 -5.20 -12.51 4.64
C VAL A 211 -5.90 -12.66 3.31
N THR A 212 -5.22 -12.26 2.24
CA THR A 212 -5.60 -12.59 0.85
C THR A 212 -4.58 -13.59 0.31
N PRO A 213 -4.94 -14.44 -0.67
CA PRO A 213 -3.97 -15.24 -1.41
C PRO A 213 -2.74 -14.44 -1.82
N PHE A 214 -1.56 -15.05 -1.73
CA PHE A 214 -0.29 -14.34 -1.56
C PHE A 214 -0.05 -13.18 -2.53
N TYR A 215 -0.24 -13.41 -3.83
CA TYR A 215 -0.04 -12.43 -4.90
C TYR A 215 -1.35 -11.79 -5.41
N HIS A 216 -2.43 -11.86 -4.63
CA HIS A 216 -3.75 -11.37 -5.02
C HIS A 216 -4.30 -11.94 -6.35
N PRO A 217 -4.13 -13.23 -6.68
CA PRO A 217 -4.75 -13.81 -7.87
C PRO A 217 -6.28 -13.87 -7.76
N ILE A 218 -6.98 -13.78 -8.90
CA ILE A 218 -8.40 -14.13 -8.98
C ILE A 218 -8.54 -15.65 -8.90
N LEU A 219 -8.67 -16.18 -7.69
CA LEU A 219 -8.64 -17.62 -7.42
C LEU A 219 -9.58 -18.46 -8.30
N PRO A 220 -10.85 -18.05 -8.55
CA PRO A 220 -11.72 -18.85 -9.41
C PRO A 220 -11.14 -19.13 -10.79
N LEU A 221 -10.42 -18.15 -11.37
CA LEU A 221 -9.81 -18.29 -12.70
C LEU A 221 -8.55 -19.17 -12.69
N LEU A 222 -7.87 -19.29 -11.55
CA LEU A 222 -6.81 -20.29 -11.38
C LEU A 222 -7.40 -21.69 -11.26
N CYS A 223 -8.45 -21.86 -10.45
CA CYS A 223 -9.13 -23.14 -10.29
C CYS A 223 -9.67 -23.66 -11.62
N ASP A 224 -10.41 -22.84 -12.37
CA ASP A 224 -10.87 -23.12 -13.72
C ASP A 224 -11.34 -21.84 -14.43
N SER A 225 -10.66 -21.40 -15.48
CA SER A 225 -11.05 -20.20 -16.22
C SER A 225 -12.45 -20.28 -16.84
N ASN A 226 -12.97 -21.49 -17.06
CA ASN A 226 -14.32 -21.65 -17.58
C ASN A 226 -15.41 -21.30 -16.55
N ILE A 227 -15.06 -21.11 -15.27
CA ILE A 227 -16.01 -20.65 -14.24
C ILE A 227 -16.71 -19.35 -14.63
N ALA A 228 -16.08 -18.52 -15.47
CA ALA A 228 -16.65 -17.29 -15.99
C ALA A 228 -17.99 -17.51 -16.74
N SER A 229 -18.24 -18.69 -17.31
CA SER A 229 -19.55 -18.97 -17.94
C SER A 229 -20.69 -19.11 -16.94
N VAL A 230 -20.40 -19.36 -15.66
CA VAL A 230 -21.40 -19.43 -14.59
C VAL A 230 -21.85 -18.02 -14.22
N SER A 231 -20.90 -17.09 -14.01
CA SER A 231 -21.20 -15.69 -13.70
C SER A 231 -21.70 -14.91 -14.92
N GLN A 232 -21.26 -15.27 -16.12
CA GLN A 232 -21.61 -14.58 -17.36
C GLN A 232 -21.92 -15.59 -18.48
N PRO A 233 -23.15 -16.15 -18.50
CA PRO A 233 -23.57 -17.08 -19.55
C PRO A 233 -23.41 -16.48 -20.95
N GLY A 234 -22.79 -17.22 -21.87
CA GLY A 234 -22.58 -16.81 -23.26
C GLY A 234 -21.34 -15.93 -23.51
N ALA A 235 -20.54 -15.63 -22.48
CA ALA A 235 -19.28 -14.92 -22.68
C ALA A 235 -18.30 -15.75 -23.54
N PRO A 236 -17.57 -15.12 -24.49
CA PRO A 236 -16.50 -15.80 -25.20
C PRO A 236 -15.37 -16.14 -24.23
N LEU A 237 -15.05 -17.42 -24.11
CA LEU A 237 -13.99 -17.89 -23.21
C LEU A 237 -12.68 -18.11 -23.97
N PRO A 238 -11.52 -17.79 -23.37
CA PRO A 238 -10.22 -18.16 -23.92
C PRO A 238 -10.02 -19.68 -23.83
N ARG A 239 -8.84 -20.16 -24.27
CA ARG A 239 -8.43 -21.55 -24.02
C ARG A 239 -8.48 -21.82 -22.52
N ARG A 240 -9.18 -22.89 -22.12
CA ARG A 240 -9.34 -23.28 -20.72
C ARG A 240 -8.00 -23.39 -20.02
N PHE A 241 -7.87 -22.67 -18.91
CA PHE A 241 -6.75 -22.69 -17.97
C PHE A 241 -7.28 -23.27 -16.65
N ARG A 242 -6.58 -24.25 -16.07
CA ARG A 242 -7.07 -24.99 -14.90
C ARG A 242 -5.91 -25.52 -14.04
N TYR A 243 -5.61 -24.81 -12.96
CA TYR A 243 -4.51 -25.08 -12.02
C TYR A 243 -4.96 -24.82 -10.55
N PRO A 244 -5.92 -25.61 -10.02
CA PRO A 244 -6.41 -25.44 -8.64
C PRO A 244 -5.33 -25.66 -7.57
N GLU A 245 -4.27 -26.39 -7.89
CA GLU A 245 -3.07 -26.51 -7.06
C GLU A 245 -2.36 -25.18 -6.86
N ASP A 246 -2.28 -24.31 -7.88
CA ASP A 246 -1.70 -22.97 -7.75
C ASP A 246 -2.57 -22.09 -6.84
N ALA A 247 -3.90 -22.20 -6.95
CA ALA A 247 -4.83 -21.55 -6.03
C ALA A 247 -4.57 -22.00 -4.57
N ARG A 248 -4.42 -23.31 -4.33
CA ARG A 248 -4.09 -23.85 -3.01
C ARG A 248 -2.73 -23.32 -2.50
N VAL A 249 -1.70 -23.29 -3.34
CA VAL A 249 -0.37 -22.76 -2.96
C VAL A 249 -0.47 -21.29 -2.57
N GLN A 250 -1.22 -20.48 -3.31
CA GLN A 250 -1.41 -19.06 -3.01
C GLN A 250 -2.11 -18.83 -1.67
N MET A 251 -3.12 -19.65 -1.35
CA MET A 251 -3.83 -19.62 -0.08
C MET A 251 -2.95 -20.10 1.08
N GLN A 252 -2.29 -21.24 0.94
CA GLN A 252 -1.41 -21.80 1.95
C GLN A 252 -0.24 -20.87 2.26
N SER A 253 0.41 -20.32 1.22
CA SER A 253 1.52 -19.38 1.39
C SER A 253 1.11 -18.13 2.16
N ALA A 254 -0.12 -17.65 1.97
CA ALA A 254 -0.64 -16.50 2.70
C ALA A 254 -0.86 -16.81 4.19
N LEU A 255 -1.41 -17.99 4.50
CA LEU A 255 -1.59 -18.45 5.88
C LEU A 255 -0.25 -18.66 6.58
N ASP A 256 0.71 -19.29 5.90
CA ASP A 256 2.06 -19.52 6.42
C ASP A 256 2.81 -18.21 6.66
N TYR A 257 2.68 -17.24 5.74
CA TYR A 257 3.22 -15.90 5.92
C TYR A 257 2.63 -15.22 7.16
N ALA A 258 1.31 -15.26 7.35
CA ALA A 258 0.69 -14.68 8.54
C ALA A 258 1.16 -15.35 9.84
N ARG A 259 1.28 -16.69 9.85
CA ARG A 259 1.82 -17.41 11.01
C ARG A 259 3.24 -16.95 11.35
N GLN A 260 4.12 -16.88 10.35
CA GLN A 260 5.54 -16.55 10.56
C GLN A 260 5.77 -15.06 10.87
N LYS A 261 5.12 -14.17 10.13
CA LYS A 261 5.42 -12.73 10.16
C LYS A 261 4.47 -11.95 11.05
N LEU A 262 3.19 -12.33 11.10
CA LEU A 262 2.17 -11.67 11.91
C LEU A 262 1.90 -12.41 13.24
N GLY A 263 2.35 -13.66 13.40
CA GLY A 263 2.17 -14.42 14.62
C GLY A 263 0.70 -14.77 14.90
N VAL A 264 -0.11 -14.90 13.84
CA VAL A 264 -1.54 -15.23 13.93
C VAL A 264 -1.88 -16.41 13.02
N GLU A 265 -2.94 -17.13 13.36
CA GLU A 265 -3.62 -18.06 12.47
C GLU A 265 -4.89 -17.38 11.95
N PRO A 266 -4.91 -16.80 10.74
CA PRO A 266 -6.07 -16.08 10.25
C PRO A 266 -7.28 -17.00 10.13
N ALA A 267 -8.39 -16.65 10.80
CA ALA A 267 -9.67 -17.33 10.58
C ALA A 267 -10.30 -16.92 9.24
N GLY A 268 -10.00 -15.72 8.77
CA GLY A 268 -10.53 -15.14 7.54
C GLY A 268 -9.58 -15.16 6.37
N MET A 269 -10.15 -15.30 5.18
CA MET A 269 -9.47 -14.98 3.93
C MET A 269 -10.32 -14.06 3.07
N TRP A 270 -9.79 -12.92 2.63
CA TRP A 270 -10.43 -12.07 1.63
C TRP A 270 -10.05 -12.57 0.23
N PRO A 271 -11.01 -13.09 -0.56
CA PRO A 271 -10.75 -13.44 -1.95
C PRO A 271 -10.47 -12.18 -2.76
N SER A 272 -9.46 -12.23 -3.63
CA SER A 272 -9.10 -11.11 -4.51
C SER A 272 -10.33 -10.63 -5.29
N GLU A 273 -10.64 -9.33 -5.20
CA GLU A 273 -11.83 -8.70 -5.79
C GLU A 273 -13.17 -9.35 -5.40
N GLY A 274 -13.23 -10.05 -4.27
CA GLY A 274 -14.42 -10.80 -3.85
C GLY A 274 -14.72 -12.02 -4.71
N GLY A 275 -13.81 -12.45 -5.59
CA GLY A 275 -14.02 -13.57 -6.50
C GLY A 275 -14.08 -14.91 -5.78
N VAL A 276 -15.25 -15.56 -5.81
CA VAL A 276 -15.50 -16.87 -5.21
C VAL A 276 -16.03 -17.90 -6.22
N SER A 277 -15.80 -19.18 -5.92
CA SER A 277 -16.44 -20.32 -6.57
C SER A 277 -16.51 -21.48 -5.56
N ASP A 278 -17.35 -22.48 -5.81
CA ASP A 278 -17.48 -23.65 -4.92
C ASP A 278 -16.12 -24.34 -4.68
N GLU A 279 -15.29 -24.46 -5.72
CA GLU A 279 -13.95 -25.04 -5.62
C GLU A 279 -13.05 -24.17 -4.73
N VAL A 280 -13.07 -22.84 -4.87
CA VAL A 280 -12.30 -21.93 -4.00
C VAL A 280 -12.74 -22.03 -2.54
N LEU A 281 -14.05 -22.11 -2.29
CA LEU A 281 -14.60 -22.25 -0.93
C LEU A 281 -14.21 -23.61 -0.32
N ALA A 282 -14.26 -24.69 -1.09
CA ALA A 282 -13.83 -26.01 -0.66
C ALA A 282 -12.33 -26.03 -0.31
N LEU A 283 -11.48 -25.47 -1.17
CA LEU A 283 -10.04 -25.30 -0.90
C LEU A 283 -9.80 -24.52 0.39
N GLY A 284 -10.52 -23.41 0.60
CA GLY A 284 -10.41 -22.62 1.81
C GLY A 284 -10.79 -23.40 3.07
N ALA A 285 -11.90 -24.15 3.02
CA ALA A 285 -12.35 -24.96 4.13
C ALA A 285 -11.34 -26.06 4.51
N GLU A 286 -10.75 -26.73 3.52
CA GLU A 286 -9.69 -27.73 3.73
C GLU A 286 -8.44 -27.14 4.39
N LEU A 287 -8.08 -25.90 4.02
CA LEU A 287 -6.96 -25.16 4.61
C LEU A 287 -7.29 -24.54 5.98
N GLY A 288 -8.51 -24.74 6.47
CA GLY A 288 -8.95 -24.27 7.79
C GLY A 288 -9.48 -22.83 7.82
N VAL A 289 -9.63 -22.17 6.66
CA VAL A 289 -10.29 -20.86 6.56
C VAL A 289 -11.74 -20.99 7.03
N LYS A 290 -12.16 -20.11 7.94
CA LYS A 290 -13.48 -20.12 8.56
C LYS A 290 -14.47 -19.16 7.90
N TRP A 291 -13.97 -18.09 7.28
CA TRP A 291 -14.81 -17.15 6.56
C TRP A 291 -14.11 -16.53 5.36
N MET A 292 -14.92 -16.20 4.35
CA MET A 292 -14.57 -15.37 3.20
C MET A 292 -15.67 -14.33 2.99
N ALA A 293 -15.35 -13.22 2.34
CA ALA A 293 -16.29 -12.15 2.02
C ALA A 293 -16.48 -12.04 0.50
N THR A 294 -17.72 -11.79 0.06
CA THR A 294 -18.10 -11.59 -1.34
C THR A 294 -19.23 -10.57 -1.42
N ASP A 295 -19.57 -10.13 -2.63
CA ASP A 295 -20.62 -9.14 -2.87
C ASP A 295 -22.05 -9.65 -2.60
N ASN A 296 -22.98 -8.69 -2.56
CA ASN A 296 -24.41 -8.93 -2.36
C ASN A 296 -25.09 -9.62 -3.56
N GLY A 297 -24.52 -9.54 -4.75
CA GLY A 297 -25.01 -10.22 -5.96
C GLY A 297 -24.80 -11.73 -5.88
N VAL A 298 -23.65 -12.18 -5.39
CA VAL A 298 -23.40 -13.60 -5.10
C VAL A 298 -24.37 -14.10 -4.04
N LEU A 299 -24.59 -13.33 -2.97
CA LEU A 299 -25.58 -13.68 -1.94
C LEU A 299 -27.00 -13.74 -2.51
N GLY A 300 -27.40 -12.76 -3.34
CA GLY A 300 -28.71 -12.74 -4.00
C GLY A 300 -28.94 -13.97 -4.88
N ALA A 301 -27.98 -14.27 -5.76
CA ALA A 301 -27.99 -15.46 -6.61
C ALA A 301 -28.10 -16.75 -5.78
N THR A 302 -27.36 -16.85 -4.68
CA THR A 302 -27.41 -18.02 -3.76
C THR A 302 -28.77 -18.17 -3.09
N LEU A 303 -29.41 -17.05 -2.72
CA LEU A 303 -30.70 -17.03 -2.05
C LEU A 303 -31.89 -17.05 -3.03
N ASN A 304 -31.65 -17.08 -4.35
CA ASN A 304 -32.65 -16.89 -5.40
C ASN A 304 -33.46 -15.59 -5.22
N ARG A 305 -32.76 -14.47 -4.98
CA ARG A 305 -33.33 -13.13 -4.77
C ARG A 305 -32.77 -12.09 -5.73
#